data_AF-A0A6B2FP87-F1
#
_entry.id   AF-A0A6B2FP87-F1
#
_cell.length_a   1.000
_cell.length_b   1.000
_cell.length_c   1.000
_cell.angle_alpha   90.00
_cell.angle_beta   90.00
_cell.angle_gamma   90.00
#
_symmetry.space_group_name_H-M   'P 1'
#
loop_
_entity.id
_entity.type
_entity.pdbx_description
1 polymer ?
#
loop_
_entity_poly.entity_id
_entity_poly.type
_entity_poly.pdbx_seq_one_letter_code
_entity_poly.pdbx_strand_id
1 'polypeptide(L)'
;MLWLEQGLYIRIEQLEEGPRPLPLRSGFCTDNAYRVLGCYNPSESADAYYILSNDRDEIWFICNRHLRTVCLNNESTAFRYALVERQKTIKL
;
A
#
# COMPACT_ATOMS: atom_id res chain seq x y z
N MET A 1 -3.80 16.99 -11.11
CA MET A 1 -3.30 16.03 -12.14
C MET A 1 -3.10 14.69 -11.45
N LEU A 2 -3.90 13.68 -11.78
CA LEU A 2 -3.77 12.33 -11.20
C LEU A 2 -3.18 11.40 -12.25
N TRP A 3 -1.88 11.54 -12.51
CA TRP A 3 -1.13 10.45 -13.12
C TRP A 3 -0.73 9.52 -11.98
N LEU A 4 -1.20 8.26 -12.04
CA LEU A 4 -0.75 7.22 -11.12
C LEU A 4 0.28 6.36 -11.85
N GLU A 5 1.45 6.19 -11.23
CA GLU A 5 2.49 5.36 -11.78
C GLU A 5 2.02 3.91 -11.94
N GLN A 6 2.23 3.33 -13.11
CA GLN A 6 1.80 1.96 -13.38
C GLN A 6 2.71 0.96 -12.68
N GLY A 7 2.13 -0.17 -12.29
CA GLY A 7 2.89 -1.25 -11.65
C GLY A 7 3.41 -0.91 -10.26
N LEU A 8 2.90 0.14 -9.61
CA LEU A 8 3.32 0.51 -8.25
C LEU A 8 2.89 -0.56 -7.23
N TYR A 9 3.86 -1.08 -6.49
CA TYR A 9 3.64 -1.91 -5.31
C TYR A 9 4.05 -1.15 -4.04
N ILE A 10 3.22 -1.31 -3.01
CA ILE A 10 3.39 -0.66 -1.70
C ILE A 10 3.24 -1.68 -0.57
N ARG A 11 3.74 -1.36 0.61
CA ARG A 11 3.57 -2.16 1.83
C ARG A 11 2.83 -1.38 2.90
N ILE A 12 2.22 -2.10 3.82
CA ILE A 12 1.55 -1.52 4.99
C ILE A 12 2.58 -1.13 6.06
N GLU A 13 2.49 0.10 6.51
CA GLU A 13 3.12 0.63 7.72
C GLU A 13 2.02 1.33 8.53
N GLN A 14 1.26 0.55 9.31
CA GLN A 14 0.15 1.09 10.07
C GLN A 14 0.66 2.02 11.17
N LEU A 15 0.06 3.22 11.24
CA LEU A 15 0.25 4.15 12.33
C LEU A 15 -0.75 3.80 13.43
N GLU A 16 -0.30 3.75 14.69
CA GLU A 16 -1.17 3.39 15.82
C GLU A 16 -2.37 4.34 15.97
N GLU A 17 -2.13 5.65 15.82
CA GLU A 17 -3.17 6.70 15.84
C GLU A 17 -3.48 7.25 14.43
N GLY A 18 -3.43 6.37 13.42
CA GLY A 18 -3.67 6.76 12.05
C GLY A 18 -5.16 6.87 11.66
N PRO A 19 -5.42 7.40 10.45
CA PRO A 19 -6.77 7.50 9.90
C PRO A 19 -7.41 6.11 9.71
N ARG A 20 -8.73 6.04 9.88
CA ARG A 20 -9.49 4.80 9.63
C ARG A 20 -9.71 4.62 8.11
N PRO A 21 -9.75 3.38 7.61
CA PRO A 21 -9.60 2.12 8.33
C PRO A 21 -8.14 1.79 8.69
N LEU A 22 -7.95 1.04 9.78
CA LEU A 22 -6.64 0.53 10.19
C LEU A 22 -6.31 -0.74 9.38
N PRO A 23 -5.31 -0.72 8.47
CA PRO A 23 -5.12 -1.80 7.50
C PRO A 23 -4.94 -3.19 8.12
N LEU A 24 -4.19 -3.31 9.24
CA LEU A 24 -3.93 -4.59 9.90
C LEU A 24 -5.18 -5.20 10.54
N ARG A 25 -6.22 -4.39 10.79
CA ARG A 25 -7.53 -4.86 11.24
C ARG A 25 -8.49 -5.14 10.08
N SER A 26 -8.12 -4.69 8.88
CA SER A 26 -8.90 -4.77 7.64
C SER A 26 -8.32 -5.78 6.65
N GLY A 27 -7.67 -6.84 7.13
CA GLY A 27 -7.23 -7.95 6.29
C GLY A 27 -5.94 -7.71 5.49
N PHE A 28 -5.12 -6.74 5.89
CA PHE A 28 -3.77 -6.59 5.37
C PHE A 28 -2.71 -7.09 6.36
N CYS A 29 -1.52 -7.41 5.86
CA CYS A 29 -0.35 -7.75 6.66
C CYS A 29 0.88 -6.90 6.26
N THR A 30 1.93 -6.96 7.07
CA THR A 30 3.20 -6.27 6.82
C THR A 30 4.12 -7.01 5.85
N ASP A 31 3.82 -8.28 5.59
CA ASP A 31 4.72 -9.22 4.92
C ASP A 31 4.46 -9.29 3.41
N ASN A 32 3.45 -8.54 2.93
CA ASN A 32 3.07 -8.48 1.53
C ASN A 32 3.32 -7.09 0.94
N ALA A 33 3.71 -7.09 -0.33
CA ALA A 33 3.59 -5.93 -1.21
C ALA A 33 2.24 -6.02 -1.92
N TYR A 34 1.53 -4.90 -2.01
CA TYR A 34 0.21 -4.77 -2.61
C TYR A 34 0.29 -3.87 -3.84
N ARG A 35 -0.30 -4.32 -4.95
CA ARG A 35 -0.43 -3.53 -6.16
C ARG A 35 -1.43 -2.40 -5.95
N VAL A 36 -1.04 -1.19 -6.32
CA VAL A 36 -1.95 -0.05 -6.37
C VAL A 36 -2.85 -0.17 -7.59
N LEU A 37 -4.16 -0.18 -7.36
CA LEU A 37 -5.18 -0.26 -8.41
C LEU A 37 -5.66 1.13 -8.84
N GLY A 38 -5.53 2.11 -7.94
CA GLY A 38 -5.96 3.48 -8.16
C GLY A 38 -5.63 4.37 -6.98
N CYS A 39 -5.87 5.66 -7.15
CA CYS A 39 -5.75 6.67 -6.10
C CYS A 39 -6.97 7.61 -6.17
N TYR A 40 -7.54 7.90 -5.01
CA TYR A 40 -8.65 8.82 -4.83
C TYR A 40 -8.25 9.90 -3.83
N ASN A 41 -8.60 11.15 -4.10
CA ASN A 41 -8.48 12.23 -3.14
C ASN A 41 -9.76 13.07 -3.15
N PRO A 42 -10.47 13.25 -2.02
CA PRO A 42 -11.70 14.04 -1.98
C PRO A 42 -11.48 15.55 -2.18
N SER A 43 -10.27 16.07 -1.89
CA SER A 43 -9.93 17.48 -2.12
C SER A 43 -8.42 17.68 -2.21
N GLU A 44 -7.94 18.81 -2.73
CA GLU A 44 -6.49 19.06 -2.85
C GLU A 44 -5.73 19.01 -1.51
N SER A 45 -6.40 19.36 -0.41
CA SER A 45 -5.81 19.38 0.94
C SER A 45 -6.05 18.10 1.74
N ALA A 46 -6.85 17.16 1.24
CA ALA A 46 -7.14 15.92 1.93
C ALA A 46 -6.07 14.86 1.69
N ASP A 47 -6.02 13.88 2.59
CA ASP A 47 -5.23 12.68 2.41
C ASP A 47 -5.61 11.95 1.12
N ALA A 48 -4.61 11.35 0.48
CA ALA A 48 -4.82 10.46 -0.65
C ALA A 48 -5.17 9.06 -0.16
N TYR A 49 -6.11 8.40 -0.83
CA TYR A 49 -6.53 7.04 -0.56
C TYR A 49 -6.15 6.15 -1.74
N TYR A 50 -5.36 5.13 -1.46
CA TYR A 50 -4.93 4.15 -2.44
C TYR A 50 -5.91 2.98 -2.43
N ILE A 51 -6.31 2.57 -3.64
CA ILE A 51 -7.23 1.44 -3.84
C ILE A 51 -6.39 0.16 -3.92
N LEU A 52 -6.60 -0.76 -2.98
CA LEU A 52 -5.84 -1.98 -2.82
C LEU A 52 -6.76 -3.19 -2.67
N SER A 53 -6.28 -4.36 -3.09
CA SER A 53 -6.88 -5.66 -2.77
C SER A 53 -6.14 -6.28 -1.58
N ASN A 54 -6.83 -6.47 -0.46
CA ASN A 54 -6.24 -7.03 0.77
C ASN A 54 -6.04 -8.55 0.69
N ASP A 55 -5.57 -9.19 1.76
CA ASP A 55 -5.28 -10.64 1.78
C ASP A 55 -6.54 -11.52 1.70
N ARG A 56 -7.73 -10.92 1.84
CA ARG A 56 -9.05 -11.57 1.74
C ARG A 56 -9.76 -11.28 0.40
N ASP A 57 -9.03 -10.72 -0.57
CA ASP A 57 -9.55 -10.33 -1.88
C ASP A 57 -10.60 -9.20 -1.85
N GLU A 58 -10.67 -8.43 -0.77
CA GLU A 58 -11.56 -7.27 -0.61
C GLU A 58 -10.90 -5.99 -1.15
N ILE A 59 -11.70 -5.09 -1.72
CA ILE A 59 -11.23 -3.77 -2.19
C ILE A 59 -11.33 -2.75 -1.06
N TRP A 60 -10.24 -2.06 -0.79
CA TRP A 60 -10.14 -1.06 0.28
C TRP A 60 -9.49 0.23 -0.18
N PHE A 61 -9.90 1.33 0.45
CA PHE A 61 -9.34 2.66 0.30
C PHE A 61 -8.45 2.93 1.52
N ILE A 62 -7.14 2.78 1.35
CA ILE A 62 -6.18 2.94 2.44
C ILE A 62 -5.51 4.30 2.32
N CYS A 63 -5.57 5.08 3.39
CA CYS A 63 -4.90 6.37 3.46
C CYS A 63 -3.39 6.21 3.23
N ASN A 64 -2.81 7.08 2.41
CA ASN A 64 -1.40 7.12 2.05
C ASN A 64 -0.46 7.19 3.26
N ARG A 65 -0.91 7.73 4.40
CA ARG A 65 -0.14 7.78 5.64
C ARG A 65 0.27 6.39 6.15
N HIS A 66 -0.53 5.37 5.84
CA HIS A 66 -0.28 3.98 6.20
C HIS A 66 0.61 3.20 5.22
N LEU A 67 1.15 3.84 4.19
CA LEU A 67 1.73 3.15 3.04
C LEU A 67 3.19 3.56 2.83
N ARG A 68 4.01 2.61 2.37
CA ARG A 68 5.37 2.86 1.89
C ARG A 68 5.59 2.18 0.55
N THR A 69 6.41 2.78 -0.31
CA THR A 69 6.76 2.21 -1.61
C THR A 69 7.62 0.95 -1.47
N VAL A 70 7.41 -0.01 -2.37
CA VAL A 70 8.24 -1.22 -2.50
C VAL A 70 9.00 -1.18 -3.82
N CYS A 71 8.30 -1.20 -4.96
CA CYS A 71 8.90 -1.14 -6.30
C CYS A 71 7.87 -0.72 -7.36
N LEU A 72 8.34 -0.58 -8.60
CA LEU A 72 7.52 -0.57 -9.80
C LEU A 72 7.74 -1.89 -10.55
N ASN A 73 6.67 -2.62 -10.84
CA ASN A 73 6.70 -3.85 -11.63
C ASN A 73 5.51 -3.88 -12.59
N ASN A 74 5.75 -3.45 -13.83
CA ASN A 74 4.74 -3.39 -14.90
C ASN A 74 4.46 -4.74 -15.55
N GLU A 75 5.35 -5.73 -15.39
CA GLU A 75 5.22 -7.05 -16.01
C GLU A 75 4.28 -7.97 -15.21
N SER A 76 4.10 -7.69 -13.92
CA SER A 76 3.26 -8.50 -13.04
C SER A 76 1.78 -8.14 -13.13
N THR A 77 0.92 -9.16 -13.16
CA THR A 77 -0.54 -9.04 -13.00
C THR A 77 -1.02 -9.36 -11.58
N ALA A 78 -0.12 -9.81 -10.69
CA ALA A 78 -0.49 -10.18 -9.33
C ALA A 78 -1.00 -8.98 -8.53
N PHE A 79 -1.97 -9.21 -7.63
CA PHE A 79 -2.41 -8.18 -6.69
C PHE A 79 -1.44 -8.01 -5.52
N ARG A 80 -0.72 -9.06 -5.17
CA ARG A 80 0.21 -9.08 -4.05
C ARG A 80 1.32 -10.09 -4.26
N TYR A 81 2.45 -9.86 -3.60
CA TYR A 81 3.51 -10.88 -3.45
C TYR A 81 4.20 -10.70 -2.10
N ALA A 82 4.77 -11.80 -1.59
CA ALA A 82 5.48 -11.79 -0.32
C ALA A 82 6.75 -10.94 -0.40
N LEU A 83 6.96 -10.09 0.61
CA LEU A 83 8.20 -9.37 0.82
C LEU A 83 9.22 -10.32 1.43
N VAL A 84 10.38 -10.44 0.79
CA VAL A 84 11.55 -11.02 1.44
C VAL A 84 12.07 -9.99 2.45
N GLU A 85 12.36 -10.41 3.69
CA GLU A 85 12.91 -9.50 4.71
C GLU A 85 14.08 -8.71 4.12
N ARG A 86 14.00 -7.37 4.17
CA ARG A 86 15.21 -6.57 3.96
C ARG A 86 16.17 -6.94 5.08
N GLN A 87 17.27 -7.59 4.74
CA GLN A 87 18.41 -7.69 5.65
C GLN A 87 18.68 -6.28 6.16
N LYS A 88 18.49 -6.07 7.46
CA LYS A 88 18.82 -4.79 8.10
C LYS A 88 20.29 -4.56 7.80
N THR A 89 20.59 -3.58 6.96
CA THR A 89 21.96 -3.13 6.77
C THR A 89 22.41 -2.61 8.12
N ILE A 90 23.19 -3.41 8.83
CA ILE A 90 23.89 -2.99 10.05
C ILE A 90 24.84 -1.91 9.55
N LYS A 91 24.51 -0.64 9.83
CA LYS A 91 25.50 0.42 9.73
C LYS A 91 26.50 0.16 10.87
N LEU A 92 27.68 -0.29 10.48
CA LEU A 92 28.89 -0.32 11.32
C LEU A 92 29.27 1.10 11.74
#